data_AF-A0A3A9E593-F1
#
_entry.id   AF-A0A3A9E593-F1
#
_cell.length_a   1.000
_cell.length_b   1.000
_cell.length_c   1.000
_cell.angle_alpha   90.00
_cell.angle_beta   90.00
_cell.angle_gamma   90.00
#
_symmetry.space_group_name_H-M   'P 1'
#
loop_
_entity.id
_entity.type
_entity.pdbx_description
1 polymer ?
#
loop_
_entity_poly.entity_id
_entity_poly.type
_entity_poly.pdbx_seq_one_letter_code
_entity_poly.pdbx_strand_id
1 'polypeptide(L)'
;MTQINVVKEQQNLVSKELIGIICNIVGLEQDEIQVNTELLNMGFDSLLLLTFSKQIIIKYGVEIPLNIFFLELNTIEKITNYILDNIQYTLKVEESEEKETFIQDIKEQQTEYMEIEENNFSNISDLKAIFDKQFEIVNEQNIILKQMLNGWKKKHQIRESKVEVKKCLVNKKADYYVPYQKMDLEQSKLTELELSYIKDIEQRYIGRTKKSKDNIQHFRAVYANARNSAGFNRLYKEMLYQVIAVKAKGSKFLDLDGNEILDLTMGFGVNLFGYGPDFIKQVLIEELEKGMPLGPMGRLPGEVALQITELTGVERVFFCNSGTEANMFAVRIARAVSGRNKIVCFTGSYHGTYDGLLGLPTYYEDGTIGAIPMAPGIAPNVVKDLVLLSYDSEASLKYIEEHANEVAGVLVETVQSRRPELQPIEFLKSLRR
;
A
#
# COMPACT_ATOMS: atom_id res chain seq x y z
N MET A 1 28.54 -9.88 29.76
CA MET A 1 27.92 -10.53 28.58
C MET A 1 28.76 -10.21 27.36
N THR A 2 29.24 -11.23 26.66
CA THR A 2 30.16 -11.10 25.51
C THR A 2 29.50 -10.32 24.36
N GLN A 3 30.28 -9.53 23.61
CA GLN A 3 29.86 -8.71 22.46
C GLN A 3 28.99 -9.47 21.43
N ILE A 4 29.14 -10.80 21.37
CA ILE A 4 28.37 -11.74 20.54
C ILE A 4 26.90 -11.87 20.97
N ASN A 5 26.58 -11.82 22.27
CA ASN A 5 25.20 -11.94 22.75
C ASN A 5 24.38 -10.68 22.44
N VAL A 6 25.04 -9.53 22.44
CA VAL A 6 24.46 -8.23 22.16
C VAL A 6 24.01 -8.10 20.71
N VAL A 7 24.85 -8.54 19.75
CA VAL A 7 24.53 -8.51 18.31
C VAL A 7 23.36 -9.45 17.98
N LYS A 8 23.32 -10.64 18.60
CA LYS A 8 22.21 -11.59 18.41
C LYS A 8 20.87 -11.06 18.94
N GLU A 9 20.90 -10.35 20.06
CA GLU A 9 19.68 -9.76 20.64
C GLU A 9 19.15 -8.61 19.78
N GLN A 10 20.04 -7.83 19.17
CA GLN A 10 19.70 -6.77 18.20
C GLN A 10 19.15 -7.34 16.88
N GLN A 11 19.77 -8.41 16.34
CA GLN A 11 19.28 -9.11 15.15
C GLN A 11 17.87 -9.67 15.35
N ASN A 12 17.60 -10.27 16.51
CA ASN A 12 16.27 -10.81 16.82
C ASN A 12 15.21 -9.71 16.93
N LEU A 13 15.56 -8.56 17.51
CA LEU A 13 14.65 -7.43 17.65
C LEU A 13 14.28 -6.84 16.28
N VAL A 14 15.27 -6.50 15.46
CA VAL A 14 15.04 -5.93 14.11
C VAL A 14 14.30 -6.91 13.23
N SER A 15 14.65 -8.20 13.27
CA SER A 15 13.94 -9.23 12.48
C SER A 15 12.47 -9.33 12.88
N LYS A 16 12.16 -9.31 14.18
CA LYS A 16 10.77 -9.35 14.67
C LYS A 16 9.98 -8.11 14.22
N GLU A 17 10.62 -6.95 14.23
CA GLU A 17 10.01 -5.71 13.75
C GLU A 17 9.77 -5.71 12.24
N LEU A 18 10.72 -6.21 11.45
CA LEU A 18 10.57 -6.37 10.00
C LEU A 18 9.46 -7.37 9.66
N ILE A 19 9.37 -8.49 10.38
CA ILE A 19 8.26 -9.44 10.26
C ILE A 19 6.93 -8.73 10.50
N GLY A 20 6.83 -7.90 11.56
CA GLY A 20 5.62 -7.11 11.81
C GLY A 20 5.26 -6.15 10.67
N ILE A 21 6.25 -5.49 10.06
CA ILE A 21 6.01 -4.64 8.88
C ILE A 21 5.54 -5.48 7.69
N ILE A 22 6.13 -6.65 7.46
CA ILE A 22 5.75 -7.55 6.37
C ILE A 22 4.33 -8.10 6.58
N CYS A 23 3.97 -8.54 7.79
CA CYS A 23 2.62 -8.96 8.15
C CYS A 23 1.60 -7.87 7.81
N ASN A 24 1.91 -6.61 8.14
CA ASN A 24 1.01 -5.49 7.85
C ASN A 24 0.86 -5.20 6.36
N ILE A 25 1.90 -5.44 5.56
CA ILE A 25 1.92 -5.18 4.12
C ILE A 25 1.22 -6.29 3.34
N VAL A 26 1.46 -7.56 3.69
CA VAL A 26 0.99 -8.73 2.92
C VAL A 26 -0.29 -9.33 3.52
N GLY A 27 -0.58 -9.04 4.79
CA GLY A 27 -1.72 -9.60 5.52
C GLY A 27 -1.49 -11.05 5.99
N LEU A 28 -0.25 -11.44 6.25
CA LEU A 28 0.11 -12.79 6.76
C LEU A 28 0.27 -12.76 8.29
N GLU A 29 0.01 -13.90 8.95
CA GLU A 29 0.27 -14.05 10.39
C GLU A 29 1.77 -14.21 10.69
N GLN A 30 2.21 -13.80 11.88
CA GLN A 30 3.64 -13.83 12.26
C GLN A 30 4.24 -15.24 12.21
N ASP A 31 3.43 -16.27 12.46
CA ASP A 31 3.86 -17.66 12.52
C ASP A 31 4.03 -18.30 11.12
N GLU A 32 3.53 -17.64 10.07
CA GLU A 32 3.63 -18.11 8.67
C GLU A 32 4.90 -17.62 7.96
N ILE A 33 5.61 -16.66 8.57
CA ILE A 33 6.76 -15.98 7.95
C ILE A 33 8.07 -16.55 8.47
N GLN A 34 8.79 -17.27 7.60
CA GLN A 34 10.16 -17.70 7.89
C GLN A 34 11.17 -16.63 7.48
N VAL A 35 12.14 -16.36 8.35
CA VAL A 35 13.17 -15.30 8.18
C VAL A 35 14.03 -15.50 6.91
N ASN A 36 14.11 -16.74 6.43
CA ASN A 36 14.91 -17.15 5.28
C ASN A 36 14.10 -17.27 3.98
N THR A 37 12.78 -17.08 4.03
CA THR A 37 11.94 -17.12 2.83
C THR A 37 12.16 -15.86 2.01
N GLU A 38 12.23 -16.02 0.70
CA GLU A 38 12.39 -14.89 -0.21
C GLU A 38 11.12 -14.04 -0.27
N LEU A 39 11.26 -12.72 -0.26
CA LEU A 39 10.13 -11.78 -0.30
C LEU A 39 9.21 -12.02 -1.51
N LEU A 40 9.77 -12.36 -2.67
CA LEU A 40 9.02 -12.73 -3.87
C LEU A 40 8.06 -13.90 -3.63
N ASN A 41 8.49 -14.90 -2.86
CA ASN A 41 7.68 -16.07 -2.51
C ASN A 41 6.59 -15.73 -1.48
N MET A 42 6.74 -14.61 -0.75
CA MET A 42 5.72 -14.02 0.12
C MET A 42 4.78 -13.07 -0.64
N GLY A 43 4.84 -13.05 -1.98
CA GLY A 43 3.94 -12.23 -2.81
C GLY A 43 4.38 -10.78 -2.97
N PHE A 44 5.58 -10.40 -2.55
CA PHE A 44 6.09 -9.05 -2.77
C PHE A 44 6.27 -8.75 -4.27
N ASP A 45 5.56 -7.74 -4.76
CA ASP A 45 5.81 -7.13 -6.04
C ASP A 45 6.52 -5.77 -5.88
N SER A 46 6.74 -5.07 -6.99
CA SER A 46 7.40 -3.77 -6.97
C SER A 46 6.66 -2.73 -6.11
N LEU A 47 5.35 -2.82 -5.94
CA LEU A 47 4.55 -1.89 -5.15
C LEU A 47 4.67 -2.18 -3.64
N LEU A 48 4.61 -3.46 -3.27
CA LEU A 48 4.80 -3.90 -1.89
C LEU A 48 6.23 -3.66 -1.43
N LEU A 49 7.22 -3.88 -2.30
CA LEU A 49 8.62 -3.54 -2.03
C LEU A 49 8.85 -2.03 -1.89
N LEU A 50 8.17 -1.19 -2.68
CA LEU A 50 8.22 0.26 -2.49
C LEU A 50 7.64 0.67 -1.13
N THR A 51 6.53 0.05 -0.74
CA THR A 51 5.87 0.31 0.54
C THR A 51 6.75 -0.12 1.70
N PHE A 52 7.35 -1.30 1.59
CA PHE A 52 8.28 -1.85 2.58
C PHE A 52 9.55 -1.03 2.71
N SER A 53 10.17 -0.64 1.59
CA SER A 53 11.31 0.28 1.56
C SER A 53 10.98 1.61 2.27
N LYS A 54 9.80 2.19 2.00
CA LYS A 54 9.36 3.42 2.69
C LYS A 54 9.20 3.21 4.20
N GLN A 55 8.64 2.09 4.64
CA GLN A 55 8.51 1.80 6.08
C GLN A 55 9.88 1.63 6.76
N ILE A 56 10.84 0.99 6.09
CA ILE A 56 12.22 0.90 6.57
C ILE A 56 12.86 2.29 6.65
N ILE A 57 12.67 3.16 5.65
CA ILE A 57 13.16 4.55 5.67
C ILE A 57 12.56 5.33 6.84
N ILE A 58 11.24 5.23 7.05
CA ILE A 58 10.54 5.94 8.12
C ILE A 58 11.05 5.48 9.49
N LYS A 59 11.19 4.17 9.69
CA LYS A 59 11.51 3.57 10.99
C LYS A 59 13.00 3.62 11.33
N TYR A 60 13.85 3.33 10.36
CA TYR A 60 15.29 3.13 10.56
C TYR A 60 16.16 4.20 9.89
N GLY A 61 15.60 5.06 9.03
CA GLY A 61 16.36 6.06 8.27
C GLY A 61 17.25 5.47 7.17
N VAL A 62 17.12 4.17 6.87
CA VAL A 62 17.92 3.44 5.88
C VAL A 62 17.14 3.38 4.57
N GLU A 63 17.72 3.90 3.49
CA GLU A 63 17.14 3.83 2.15
C GLU A 63 17.64 2.59 1.41
N ILE A 64 16.72 1.70 1.04
CA ILE A 64 17.01 0.47 0.29
C ILE A 64 16.37 0.60 -1.10
N PRO A 65 17.18 0.74 -2.17
CA PRO A 65 16.68 0.77 -3.54
C PRO A 65 15.95 -0.54 -3.91
N LEU A 66 14.93 -0.44 -4.76
CA LEU A 66 14.04 -1.57 -5.05
C LEU A 66 14.77 -2.79 -5.63
N ASN A 67 15.74 -2.54 -6.52
CA ASN A 67 16.55 -3.56 -7.17
C ASN A 67 17.40 -4.36 -6.16
N ILE A 68 17.78 -3.75 -5.04
CA ILE A 68 18.58 -4.40 -4.01
C ILE A 68 17.75 -5.49 -3.29
N PHE A 69 16.44 -5.29 -3.09
CA PHE A 69 15.56 -6.34 -2.55
C PHE A 69 15.47 -7.58 -3.46
N PHE A 70 15.61 -7.41 -4.78
CA PHE A 70 15.52 -8.54 -5.71
C PHE A 70 16.85 -9.31 -5.83
N LEU A 71 17.98 -8.62 -5.69
CA LEU A 71 19.30 -9.19 -6.01
C LEU A 71 20.09 -9.60 -4.77
N GLU A 72 19.99 -8.83 -3.68
CA GLU A 72 20.92 -8.96 -2.55
C GLU A 72 20.21 -9.10 -1.21
N LEU A 73 19.15 -8.32 -0.98
CA LEU A 73 18.39 -8.27 0.26
C LEU A 73 17.01 -8.92 0.08
N ASN A 74 17.02 -10.15 -0.43
CA ASN A 74 15.79 -10.87 -0.80
C ASN A 74 15.14 -11.64 0.36
N THR A 75 15.78 -11.71 1.53
CA THR A 75 15.23 -12.35 2.73
C THR A 75 15.28 -11.39 3.93
N ILE A 76 14.43 -11.64 4.92
CA ILE A 76 14.34 -10.82 6.14
C ILE A 76 15.69 -10.81 6.87
N GLU A 77 16.38 -11.94 6.93
CA GLU A 77 17.70 -12.05 7.55
C GLU A 77 18.72 -11.09 6.93
N LYS A 78 18.78 -11.05 5.59
CA LYS A 78 19.72 -10.18 4.86
C LYS A 78 19.39 -8.71 5.07
N ILE A 79 18.10 -8.36 5.08
CA ILE A 79 17.65 -6.99 5.33
C ILE A 79 17.96 -6.56 6.76
N THR A 80 17.74 -7.44 7.75
CA THR A 80 18.11 -7.18 9.15
C THR A 80 19.60 -6.85 9.25
N ASN A 81 20.46 -7.67 8.65
CA ASN A 81 21.91 -7.44 8.71
C ASN A 81 22.30 -6.12 8.03
N TYR A 82 21.72 -5.81 6.87
CA TYR A 82 21.95 -4.55 6.18
C TYR A 82 21.55 -3.32 7.00
N ILE A 83 20.41 -3.39 7.71
CA ILE A 83 19.94 -2.32 8.60
C ILE A 83 20.90 -2.15 9.77
N LEU A 84 21.38 -3.25 10.37
CA LEU A 84 22.33 -3.20 11.48
C LEU A 84 23.69 -2.61 11.06
N ASP A 85 24.16 -2.92 9.86
CA ASP A 85 25.43 -2.41 9.33
C ASP A 85 25.40 -0.91 9.00
N ASN A 86 24.21 -0.35 8.73
CA ASN A 86 24.01 1.05 8.34
C ASN A 86 23.51 1.96 9.48
N ILE A 87 23.41 1.45 10.72
CA ILE A 87 22.95 2.22 11.89
C ILE A 87 24.02 2.19 13.00
N GLN A 88 24.29 3.33 13.63
CA GLN A 88 25.05 3.37 14.88
C GLN A 88 24.16 3.02 16.08
N TYR A 89 24.23 1.78 16.55
CA TYR A 89 23.60 1.37 17.81
C TYR A 89 24.42 1.84 19.02
N THR A 90 23.78 2.51 19.98
CA THR A 90 24.34 2.68 21.33
C THR A 90 23.43 1.99 22.33
N LEU A 91 23.91 0.95 22.99
CA LEU A 91 23.22 0.37 24.13
C LEU A 91 23.58 1.17 25.37
N LYS A 92 22.57 1.75 26.03
CA LYS A 92 22.71 2.11 27.44
C LYS A 92 22.47 0.84 28.26
N VAL A 93 23.53 0.29 28.83
CA VAL A 93 23.40 -0.55 30.02
C VAL A 93 23.34 0.42 31.19
N GLU A 94 22.17 0.60 31.81
CA GLU A 94 22.11 1.23 33.13
C GLU A 94 22.58 0.18 34.14
N GLU A 95 23.83 0.32 34.61
CA GLU A 95 24.28 -0.33 35.83
C GLU A 95 23.55 0.33 37.00
N SER A 96 22.66 -0.42 37.64
CA SER A 96 22.05 -0.02 38.90
C SER A 96 23.07 -0.25 40.03
N GLU A 97 23.75 0.81 40.48
CA GLU A 97 24.29 0.82 41.83
C GLU A 97 23.12 0.91 42.82
N GLU A 98 22.87 -0.17 43.55
CA GLU A 98 22.02 -0.16 44.73
C GLU A 98 22.61 0.83 45.76
N LYS A 99 21.88 1.92 46.01
CA LYS A 99 22.01 2.68 47.26
C LYS A 99 20.65 2.78 47.92
N GLU A 100 20.47 1.96 48.95
CA GLU A 100 19.45 2.15 49.98
C GLU A 100 19.50 3.60 50.50
N THR A 101 18.37 4.30 50.49
CA THR A 101 18.15 5.45 51.37
C THR A 101 16.66 5.58 51.70
N PHE A 102 16.38 5.22 52.95
CA PHE A 102 15.41 5.80 53.90
C PHE A 102 14.19 6.56 53.35
N ILE A 103 13.00 6.03 53.67
CA ILE A 103 11.75 6.79 53.75
C ILE A 103 11.75 7.52 55.09
N GLN A 104 11.76 8.86 55.06
CA GLN A 104 11.28 9.67 56.18
C GLN A 104 10.73 11.00 55.67
N ASP A 105 9.55 11.33 56.17
CA ASP A 105 8.86 12.62 56.20
C ASP A 105 8.27 13.20 54.90
N ILE A 106 6.94 13.03 54.75
CA ILE A 106 6.05 14.20 54.64
C ILE A 106 4.83 13.98 55.56
N LYS A 107 4.67 14.94 56.47
CA LYS A 107 3.69 15.04 57.55
C LYS A 107 2.28 15.35 57.05
N GLU A 108 1.30 14.91 57.82
CA GLU A 108 -0.07 15.42 57.83
C GLU A 108 -0.09 16.95 57.89
N GLN A 109 -0.74 17.59 56.92
CA GLN A 109 -1.30 18.92 57.12
C GLN A 109 -2.82 18.81 57.02
N GLN A 110 -3.47 18.99 58.18
CA GLN A 110 -4.90 19.23 58.30
C GLN A 110 -5.27 20.43 57.43
N THR A 111 -6.18 20.24 56.50
CA THR A 111 -6.82 21.36 55.79
C THR A 111 -7.99 21.85 56.64
N GLU A 112 -7.84 23.03 57.21
CA GLU A 112 -8.93 23.78 57.86
C GLU A 112 -9.98 24.15 56.80
N TYR A 113 -11.23 23.72 56.99
CA TYR A 113 -12.37 24.20 56.21
C TYR A 113 -12.82 25.54 56.79
N MET A 114 -12.75 26.62 55.99
CA MET A 114 -13.48 27.85 56.29
C MET A 114 -14.86 27.79 55.60
N GLU A 115 -15.92 27.87 56.39
CA GLU A 115 -17.28 28.09 55.92
C GLU A 115 -17.36 29.46 55.20
N ILE A 116 -17.90 29.47 53.99
CA ILE A 116 -18.25 30.69 53.27
C ILE A 116 -19.75 30.91 53.46
N GLU A 117 -20.11 31.94 54.22
CA GLU A 117 -21.49 32.40 54.33
C GLU A 117 -21.99 32.95 52.99
N GLU A 118 -23.21 32.55 52.62
CA GLU A 118 -23.93 33.07 51.45
C GLU A 118 -24.22 34.57 51.62
N ASN A 119 -23.59 35.44 50.82
CA ASN A 119 -24.15 36.76 50.51
C ASN A 119 -23.61 37.35 49.19
N ASN A 120 -24.54 37.61 48.27
CA ASN A 120 -24.54 38.50 47.10
C ASN A 120 -23.19 38.83 46.40
N PHE A 121 -22.93 38.14 45.28
CA PHE A 121 -21.85 38.46 44.35
C PHE A 121 -22.16 39.71 43.51
N SER A 122 -21.46 40.82 43.79
CA SER A 122 -21.46 41.99 42.90
C SER A 122 -20.07 42.62 42.69
N ASN A 123 -18.98 41.85 42.76
CA ASN A 123 -17.64 42.36 42.39
C ASN A 123 -16.78 41.34 41.62
N ILE A 124 -16.20 41.82 40.51
CA ILE A 124 -15.34 41.07 39.56
C ILE A 124 -14.01 40.63 40.22
N SER A 125 -13.62 41.24 41.35
CA SER A 125 -12.42 40.86 42.12
C SER A 125 -12.52 39.47 42.72
N ASP A 126 -13.71 39.08 43.17
CA ASP A 126 -13.91 37.86 43.97
C ASP A 126 -13.96 36.62 43.06
N LEU A 127 -14.49 36.78 41.85
CA LEU A 127 -14.40 35.79 40.77
C LEU A 127 -12.94 35.53 40.38
N LYS A 128 -12.10 36.57 40.30
CA LYS A 128 -10.69 36.41 39.96
C LYS A 128 -9.95 35.63 41.05
N ALA A 129 -10.21 35.93 42.32
CA ALA A 129 -9.65 35.18 43.44
C ALA A 129 -10.08 33.70 43.45
N ILE A 130 -11.33 33.40 43.07
CA ILE A 130 -11.82 32.02 42.94
C ILE A 130 -11.12 31.30 41.76
N PHE A 131 -10.94 31.96 40.62
CA PHE A 131 -10.23 31.37 39.48
C PHE A 131 -8.75 31.12 39.77
N ASP A 132 -8.08 32.06 40.44
CA ASP A 132 -6.67 31.91 40.83
C ASP A 132 -6.50 30.73 41.80
N LYS A 133 -7.43 30.58 42.75
CA LYS A 133 -7.44 29.46 43.70
C LYS A 133 -7.80 28.12 43.06
N GLN A 134 -8.69 28.10 42.06
CA GLN A 134 -8.93 26.92 41.23
C GLN A 134 -7.69 26.53 40.42
N PHE A 135 -6.93 27.51 39.92
CA PHE A 135 -5.71 27.25 39.15
C PHE A 135 -4.60 26.65 40.02
N GLU A 136 -4.47 27.10 41.28
CA GLU A 136 -3.56 26.49 42.25
C GLU A 136 -3.94 25.04 42.55
N ILE A 137 -5.22 24.76 42.81
CA ILE A 137 -5.70 23.39 43.08
C ILE A 137 -5.45 22.46 41.88
N VAL A 138 -5.68 22.93 40.66
CA VAL A 138 -5.40 22.15 39.43
C VAL A 138 -3.89 21.89 39.27
N ASN A 139 -3.03 22.84 39.65
CA ASN A 139 -1.59 22.64 39.63
C ASN A 139 -1.12 21.64 40.70
N GLU A 140 -1.67 21.69 41.91
CA GLU A 140 -1.39 20.70 42.95
C GLU A 140 -1.86 19.30 42.54
N GLN A 141 -3.06 19.17 41.96
CA GLN A 141 -3.55 17.90 41.41
C GLN A 141 -2.63 17.37 40.30
N ASN A 142 -2.12 18.25 39.43
CA ASN A 142 -1.16 17.87 38.40
C ASN A 142 0.19 17.40 38.96
N ILE A 143 0.64 17.99 40.08
CA ILE A 143 1.86 17.55 40.77
C ILE A 143 1.64 16.17 41.41
N ILE A 144 0.50 15.94 42.06
CA ILE A 144 0.13 14.65 42.64
C ILE A 144 -0.01 13.59 41.54
N LEU A 145 -0.66 13.90 40.42
CA LEU A 145 -0.75 13.01 39.25
C LEU A 145 0.62 12.65 38.69
N LYS A 146 1.54 13.62 38.59
CA LYS A 146 2.93 13.35 38.18
C LYS A 146 3.68 12.48 39.19
N GLN A 147 3.47 12.67 40.49
CA GLN A 147 4.07 11.83 41.53
C GLN A 147 3.48 10.41 41.55
N MET A 148 2.17 10.26 41.34
CA MET A 148 1.50 8.96 41.20
C MET A 148 1.94 8.24 39.92
N LEU A 149 2.06 8.94 38.80
CA LEU A 149 2.58 8.38 37.54
C LEU A 149 4.05 7.94 37.67
N ASN A 150 4.86 8.70 38.41
CA ASN A 150 6.24 8.33 38.71
C ASN A 150 6.34 7.15 39.69
N GLY A 151 5.43 7.05 40.67
CA GLY A 151 5.31 5.90 41.57
C GLY A 151 4.78 4.64 40.86
N TRP A 152 3.87 4.81 39.89
CA TRP A 152 3.31 3.73 39.09
C TRP A 152 4.35 3.17 38.09
N LYS A 153 5.16 4.04 37.47
CA LYS A 153 6.31 3.64 36.65
C LYS A 153 7.36 2.83 37.40
N LYS A 154 7.49 3.02 38.73
CA LYS A 154 8.43 2.24 39.57
C LYS A 154 7.91 0.85 39.94
N LYS A 155 6.60 0.58 39.88
CA LYS A 155 6.00 -0.70 40.31
C LYS A 155 5.74 -1.69 39.17
N HIS A 156 5.78 -1.24 37.92
CA HIS A 156 5.65 -2.11 36.73
C HIS A 156 6.79 -1.84 35.74
N GLN A 157 7.99 -2.31 36.09
CA GLN A 157 9.05 -2.53 35.10
C GLN A 157 8.89 -3.96 34.54
N ILE A 158 8.06 -4.08 33.51
CA ILE A 158 8.24 -5.15 32.53
C ILE A 158 9.48 -4.77 31.73
N ARG A 159 10.41 -5.71 31.55
CA ARG A 159 11.57 -5.54 30.66
C ARG A 159 11.07 -5.30 29.23
N GLU A 160 10.99 -4.03 28.83
CA GLU A 160 10.95 -3.65 27.42
C GLU A 160 12.28 -2.98 27.06
N SER A 161 13.03 -3.63 26.18
CA SER A 161 14.15 -3.03 25.49
C SER A 161 13.62 -1.96 24.53
N LYS A 162 13.70 -0.68 24.93
CA LYS A 162 13.41 0.45 24.05
C LYS A 162 14.66 0.90 23.31
N VAL A 163 14.57 0.91 21.99
CA VAL A 163 15.60 1.43 21.09
C VAL A 163 15.32 2.92 20.86
N GLU A 164 16.23 3.78 21.30
CA GLU A 164 16.19 5.21 20.98
C GLU A 164 17.09 5.46 19.77
N VAL A 165 16.50 5.51 18.57
CA VAL A 165 17.22 5.87 17.35
C VAL A 165 17.46 7.38 17.36
N LYS A 166 18.71 7.81 17.51
CA LYS A 166 19.07 9.22 17.26
C LYS A 166 18.81 9.52 15.79
N LYS A 167 17.71 10.25 15.50
CA LYS A 167 17.45 10.83 14.18
C LYS A 167 18.69 11.61 13.75
N CYS A 168 19.39 11.11 12.74
CA CYS A 168 20.29 11.96 11.98
C CYS A 168 19.42 13.05 11.37
N LEU A 169 19.63 14.32 11.77
CA LEU A 169 18.96 15.48 11.19
C LEU A 169 19.45 15.65 9.75
N VAL A 170 18.92 14.81 8.85
CA VAL A 170 18.93 15.11 7.43
C VAL A 170 17.91 16.21 7.25
N ASN A 171 18.40 17.43 7.00
CA ASN A 171 17.60 18.58 6.58
C ASN A 171 16.79 18.19 5.33
N LYS A 172 15.60 17.63 5.50
CA LYS A 172 14.67 17.39 4.40
C LYS A 172 13.91 18.69 4.15
N LYS A 173 14.33 19.43 3.11
CA LYS A 173 13.35 20.15 2.29
C LYS A 173 12.28 19.13 1.90
N ALA A 174 11.02 19.53 1.85
CA ALA A 174 9.96 18.68 1.33
C ALA A 174 10.35 18.27 -0.10
N ASP A 175 10.90 17.07 -0.26
CA ASP A 175 11.37 16.56 -1.53
C ASP A 175 10.13 16.18 -2.33
N TYR A 176 9.70 17.10 -3.21
CA TYR A 176 8.82 16.74 -4.31
C TYR A 176 9.47 15.58 -5.07
N TYR A 177 8.70 14.53 -5.31
CA TYR A 177 9.15 13.38 -6.10
C TYR A 177 9.71 13.86 -7.45
N VAL A 178 10.96 13.51 -7.75
CA VAL A 178 11.62 13.81 -9.02
C VAL A 178 11.31 12.64 -9.98
N PRO A 179 10.74 12.87 -11.18
CA PRO A 179 10.41 11.81 -12.15
C PRO A 179 11.60 10.95 -12.58
N TYR A 180 12.80 11.46 -12.37
CA TYR A 180 14.06 10.82 -12.72
C TYR A 180 14.68 10.20 -11.48
N GLN A 181 14.55 8.87 -11.35
CA GLN A 181 15.42 8.10 -10.47
C GLN A 181 16.76 7.88 -11.20
N LYS A 182 17.87 8.21 -10.53
CA LYS A 182 19.21 7.99 -11.07
C LYS A 182 19.37 6.48 -11.31
N MET A 183 19.64 6.08 -12.54
CA MET A 183 19.84 4.67 -12.88
C MET A 183 20.95 4.08 -12.00
N ASP A 184 20.64 2.99 -11.29
CA ASP A 184 21.65 2.20 -10.62
C ASP A 184 22.55 1.55 -11.68
N LEU A 185 23.85 1.81 -11.57
CA LEU A 185 24.87 1.36 -12.50
C LEU A 185 25.65 0.15 -11.96
N GLU A 186 25.29 -0.36 -10.78
CA GLU A 186 25.96 -1.52 -10.20
C GLU A 186 25.89 -2.73 -11.15
N GLN A 187 27.06 -3.33 -11.38
CA GLN A 187 27.18 -4.56 -12.15
C GLN A 187 26.49 -5.68 -11.37
N SER A 188 25.44 -6.25 -11.96
CA SER A 188 24.77 -7.43 -11.44
C SER A 188 25.80 -8.51 -11.05
N LYS A 189 25.76 -8.98 -9.80
CA LYS A 189 26.58 -10.07 -9.24
C LYS A 189 26.22 -11.44 -9.87
N LEU A 190 26.26 -11.53 -11.19
CA LEU A 190 25.99 -12.74 -11.95
C LEU A 190 27.31 -13.43 -12.31
N THR A 191 27.30 -14.75 -12.26
CA THR A 191 28.39 -15.59 -12.73
C THR A 191 28.54 -15.51 -14.24
N GLU A 192 29.72 -15.85 -14.76
CA GLU A 192 29.97 -15.91 -16.21
C GLU A 192 29.03 -16.88 -16.93
N LEU A 193 28.66 -17.98 -16.26
CA LEU A 193 27.72 -18.97 -16.79
C LEU A 193 26.32 -18.37 -16.98
N GLU A 194 25.82 -17.61 -16.00
CA GLU A 194 24.51 -16.94 -16.07
C GLU A 194 24.50 -15.87 -17.15
N LEU A 195 25.57 -15.08 -17.28
CA LEU A 195 25.70 -14.07 -18.32
C LEU A 195 25.69 -14.70 -19.72
N SER A 196 26.42 -15.81 -19.89
CA SER A 196 26.42 -16.59 -21.13
C SER A 196 25.03 -17.14 -21.47
N TYR A 197 24.32 -17.67 -20.47
CA TYR A 197 22.97 -18.19 -20.63
C TYR A 197 21.96 -17.10 -21.03
N ILE A 198 22.03 -15.92 -20.41
CA ILE A 198 21.20 -14.77 -20.79
C ILE A 198 21.46 -14.36 -22.23
N LYS A 199 22.73 -14.36 -22.68
CA LYS A 199 23.08 -14.04 -24.06
C LYS A 199 22.57 -15.08 -25.05
N ASP A 200 22.60 -16.36 -24.72
CA ASP A 200 21.99 -17.41 -25.54
C ASP A 200 20.46 -17.21 -25.68
N ILE A 201 19.75 -16.96 -24.58
CA ILE A 201 18.31 -16.67 -24.61
C ILE A 201 18.05 -15.43 -25.47
N GLU A 202 18.83 -14.36 -25.30
CA GLU A 202 18.71 -13.12 -26.07
C GLU A 202 18.77 -13.39 -27.57
N GLN A 203 19.76 -14.16 -28.02
CA GLN A 203 19.90 -14.50 -29.43
C GLN A 203 18.73 -15.35 -29.95
N ARG A 204 18.31 -16.37 -29.20
CA ARG A 204 17.18 -17.23 -29.61
C ARG A 204 15.85 -16.47 -29.64
N TYR A 205 15.60 -15.64 -28.64
CA TYR A 205 14.36 -14.86 -28.53
C TYR A 205 14.28 -13.80 -29.64
N ILE A 206 15.36 -13.03 -29.84
CA ILE A 206 15.43 -12.04 -30.92
C ILE A 206 15.37 -12.72 -32.29
N GLY A 207 16.06 -13.84 -32.47
CA GLY A 207 16.00 -14.60 -33.72
C GLY A 207 14.57 -15.04 -34.08
N ARG A 208 13.76 -15.39 -33.07
CA ARG A 208 12.36 -15.76 -33.25
C ARG A 208 11.43 -14.58 -33.49
N THR A 209 11.70 -13.41 -32.89
CA THR A 209 10.76 -12.27 -32.85
C THR A 209 11.36 -10.96 -33.41
N LYS A 210 12.27 -11.10 -34.38
CA LYS A 210 13.08 -10.00 -34.92
C LYS A 210 12.22 -8.87 -35.48
N LYS A 211 11.18 -9.17 -36.25
CA LYS A 211 10.32 -8.12 -36.83
C LYS A 211 9.53 -7.39 -35.77
N SER A 212 9.13 -8.06 -34.69
CA SER A 212 8.49 -7.37 -33.54
C SER A 212 9.46 -6.35 -32.91
N LYS A 213 10.72 -6.75 -32.69
CA LYS A 213 11.77 -5.83 -32.19
C LYS A 213 11.97 -4.64 -33.12
N ASP A 214 12.19 -4.91 -34.41
CA ASP A 214 12.46 -3.88 -35.41
C ASP A 214 11.27 -2.92 -35.57
N ASN A 215 10.03 -3.44 -35.52
CA ASN A 215 8.80 -2.64 -35.56
C ASN A 215 8.71 -1.69 -34.37
N ILE A 216 8.87 -2.21 -33.14
CA ILE A 216 8.85 -1.37 -31.94
C ILE A 216 9.97 -0.31 -32.00
N GLN A 217 11.18 -0.68 -32.41
CA GLN A 217 12.28 0.26 -32.51
C GLN A 217 11.99 1.39 -33.51
N HIS A 218 11.41 1.05 -34.66
CA HIS A 218 11.06 2.02 -35.70
C HIS A 218 10.01 3.03 -35.22
N PHE A 219 8.98 2.58 -34.52
CA PHE A 219 7.86 3.45 -34.10
C PHE A 219 8.01 4.04 -32.69
N ARG A 220 9.02 3.63 -31.90
CA ARG A 220 9.18 4.04 -30.48
C ARG A 220 9.16 5.56 -30.28
N ALA A 221 9.73 6.33 -31.22
CA ALA A 221 9.83 7.78 -31.10
C ALA A 221 8.49 8.51 -31.32
N VAL A 222 7.54 7.89 -32.04
CA VAL A 222 6.27 8.52 -32.43
C VAL A 222 5.05 7.87 -31.78
N TYR A 223 5.19 6.64 -31.28
CA TYR A 223 4.12 5.92 -30.60
C TYR A 223 4.48 5.66 -29.13
N ALA A 224 4.11 6.62 -28.28
CA ALA A 224 4.29 6.53 -26.84
C ALA A 224 3.34 5.48 -26.23
N ASN A 225 3.91 4.39 -25.72
CA ASN A 225 3.16 3.34 -25.03
C ASN A 225 3.99 2.79 -23.87
N ALA A 226 3.46 2.88 -22.65
CA ALA A 226 4.17 2.48 -21.43
C ALA A 226 4.59 1.00 -21.43
N ARG A 227 3.87 0.13 -22.15
CA ARG A 227 4.20 -1.30 -22.27
C ARG A 227 5.56 -1.54 -22.94
N ASN A 228 6.06 -0.59 -23.74
CA ASN A 228 7.37 -0.70 -24.39
C ASN A 228 8.56 -0.50 -23.44
N SER A 229 8.30 -0.09 -22.20
CA SER A 229 9.30 0.15 -21.16
C SER A 229 9.01 -0.60 -19.85
N ALA A 230 7.87 -1.28 -19.76
CA ALA A 230 7.48 -2.05 -18.58
C ALA A 230 8.47 -3.21 -18.34
N GLY A 231 9.09 -3.26 -17.16
CA GLY A 231 10.10 -4.27 -16.84
C GLY A 231 11.48 -4.01 -17.45
N PHE A 232 11.81 -2.76 -17.80
CA PHE A 232 13.13 -2.43 -18.32
C PHE A 232 14.25 -2.81 -17.34
N ASN A 233 15.20 -3.58 -17.84
CA ASN A 233 16.46 -3.87 -17.18
C ASN A 233 17.57 -3.74 -18.21
N ARG A 234 18.65 -3.07 -17.84
CA ARG A 234 19.78 -2.83 -18.73
C ARG A 234 20.43 -4.13 -19.25
N LEU A 235 20.48 -5.16 -18.41
CA LEU A 235 21.15 -6.43 -18.71
C LEU A 235 20.52 -7.15 -19.91
N TYR A 236 19.19 -7.16 -19.98
CA TYR A 236 18.41 -7.84 -21.00
C TYR A 236 17.51 -6.89 -21.80
N LYS A 237 17.88 -5.60 -21.86
CA LYS A 237 17.13 -4.57 -22.61
C LYS A 237 16.90 -4.93 -24.08
N GLU A 238 17.81 -5.73 -24.66
CA GLU A 238 17.74 -6.13 -26.06
C GLU A 238 16.61 -7.11 -26.34
N MET A 239 16.02 -7.73 -25.31
CA MET A 239 14.81 -8.56 -25.35
C MET A 239 13.53 -7.79 -24.98
N LEU A 240 13.65 -6.51 -24.58
CA LEU A 240 12.53 -5.72 -24.09
C LEU A 240 11.77 -5.04 -25.23
N TYR A 241 10.75 -5.72 -25.73
CA TYR A 241 9.78 -5.21 -26.69
C TYR A 241 8.52 -6.07 -26.64
N GLN A 242 7.40 -5.51 -27.08
CA GLN A 242 6.15 -6.26 -27.18
C GLN A 242 6.16 -7.11 -28.45
N VAL A 243 5.57 -8.31 -28.37
CA VAL A 243 5.27 -9.13 -29.55
C VAL A 243 4.13 -8.47 -30.32
N ILE A 244 4.28 -8.35 -31.64
CA ILE A 244 3.28 -7.71 -32.50
C ILE A 244 2.44 -8.78 -33.19
N ALA A 245 1.16 -8.87 -32.80
CA ALA A 245 0.20 -9.77 -33.41
C ALA A 245 -0.31 -9.24 -34.76
N VAL A 246 -0.52 -10.16 -35.71
CA VAL A 246 -1.02 -9.87 -37.07
C VAL A 246 -2.44 -10.38 -37.27
N LYS A 247 -2.71 -11.61 -36.83
CA LYS A 247 -4.04 -12.22 -36.92
C LYS A 247 -4.23 -13.22 -35.79
N ALA A 248 -5.47 -13.40 -35.36
CA ALA A 248 -5.83 -14.31 -34.29
C ALA A 248 -7.11 -15.07 -34.62
N LYS A 249 -7.20 -16.33 -34.15
CA LYS A 249 -8.40 -17.16 -34.28
C LYS A 249 -8.41 -18.20 -33.15
N GLY A 250 -9.56 -18.36 -32.49
CA GLY A 250 -9.69 -19.29 -31.38
C GLY A 250 -8.71 -18.94 -30.25
N SER A 251 -7.93 -19.88 -29.77
CA SER A 251 -6.96 -19.67 -28.68
C SER A 251 -5.58 -19.21 -29.14
N LYS A 252 -5.39 -18.89 -30.43
CA LYS A 252 -4.06 -18.63 -30.99
C LYS A 252 -3.99 -17.31 -31.74
N PHE A 253 -2.80 -16.73 -31.79
CA PHE A 253 -2.46 -15.66 -32.71
C PHE A 253 -1.14 -15.93 -33.44
N LEU A 254 -0.97 -15.25 -34.57
CA LEU A 254 0.25 -15.21 -35.35
C LEU A 254 0.89 -13.83 -35.19
N ASP A 255 2.19 -13.80 -34.89
CA ASP A 255 2.96 -12.56 -34.82
C ASP A 255 3.51 -12.13 -36.20
N LEU A 256 4.22 -10.99 -36.24
CA LEU A 256 4.85 -10.44 -37.47
C LEU A 256 5.90 -11.37 -38.09
N ASP A 257 6.55 -12.18 -37.26
CA ASP A 257 7.58 -13.13 -37.65
C ASP A 257 6.99 -14.45 -38.17
N GLY A 258 5.67 -14.64 -38.04
CA GLY A 258 4.94 -15.82 -38.48
C GLY A 258 4.89 -16.93 -37.42
N ASN A 259 5.25 -16.63 -36.17
CA ASN A 259 5.15 -17.56 -35.06
C ASN A 259 3.68 -17.73 -34.66
N GLU A 260 3.19 -18.96 -34.62
CA GLU A 260 1.92 -19.28 -33.99
C GLU A 260 2.11 -19.41 -32.48
N ILE A 261 1.32 -18.65 -31.73
CA ILE A 261 1.41 -18.56 -30.26
C ILE A 261 0.06 -18.97 -29.69
N LEU A 262 0.07 -19.93 -28.76
CA LEU A 262 -1.06 -20.20 -27.88
C LEU A 262 -1.17 -19.03 -26.90
N ASP A 263 -2.33 -18.38 -26.89
CA ASP A 263 -2.56 -17.21 -26.06
C ASP A 263 -3.30 -17.60 -24.78
N LEU A 264 -2.71 -17.28 -23.65
CA LEU A 264 -3.34 -17.41 -22.32
C LEU A 264 -3.65 -16.04 -21.69
N THR A 265 -3.22 -14.96 -22.34
CA THR A 265 -3.58 -13.58 -21.96
C THR A 265 -5.00 -13.27 -22.40
N MET A 266 -5.43 -13.77 -23.57
CA MET A 266 -6.81 -13.68 -24.07
C MET A 266 -7.41 -12.27 -24.00
N GLY A 267 -6.61 -11.26 -24.36
CA GLY A 267 -6.99 -9.85 -24.26
C GLY A 267 -7.29 -9.40 -22.83
N PHE A 268 -6.51 -9.86 -21.86
CA PHE A 268 -6.68 -9.57 -20.43
C PHE A 268 -8.04 -10.04 -19.90
N GLY A 269 -8.50 -11.21 -20.36
CA GLY A 269 -9.79 -11.82 -19.96
C GLY A 269 -10.99 -11.44 -20.83
N VAL A 270 -10.86 -10.53 -21.79
CA VAL A 270 -11.96 -10.12 -22.68
C VAL A 270 -12.45 -11.26 -23.58
N ASN A 271 -11.53 -12.05 -24.14
CA ASN A 271 -11.85 -13.03 -25.17
C ASN A 271 -12.20 -14.41 -24.56
N LEU A 272 -13.29 -14.47 -23.78
CA LEU A 272 -13.77 -15.70 -23.14
C LEU A 272 -13.96 -16.87 -24.13
N PHE A 273 -14.43 -16.58 -25.35
CA PHE A 273 -14.71 -17.58 -26.39
C PHE A 273 -13.61 -17.69 -27.45
N GLY A 274 -12.41 -17.15 -27.18
CA GLY A 274 -11.36 -17.06 -28.17
C GLY A 274 -11.49 -15.87 -29.12
N TYR A 275 -10.51 -15.75 -30.02
CA TYR A 275 -10.44 -14.71 -31.05
C TYR A 275 -11.35 -15.02 -32.24
N GLY A 276 -12.12 -14.01 -32.65
CA GLY A 276 -12.98 -14.07 -33.84
C GLY A 276 -14.01 -15.20 -33.85
N PRO A 277 -14.78 -15.42 -32.77
CA PRO A 277 -15.83 -16.42 -32.78
C PRO A 277 -16.94 -16.03 -33.77
N ASP A 278 -17.45 -17.00 -34.52
CA ASP A 278 -18.33 -16.74 -35.68
C ASP A 278 -19.61 -15.98 -35.29
N PHE A 279 -20.18 -16.27 -34.11
CA PHE A 279 -21.40 -15.59 -33.63
C PHE A 279 -21.18 -14.09 -33.36
N ILE A 280 -20.01 -13.68 -32.89
CA ILE A 280 -19.67 -12.24 -32.72
C ILE A 280 -19.42 -11.62 -34.08
N LYS A 281 -18.63 -12.29 -34.93
CA LYS A 281 -18.28 -11.80 -36.26
C LYS A 281 -19.53 -11.51 -37.10
N GLN A 282 -20.49 -12.42 -37.08
CA GLN A 282 -21.74 -12.27 -37.83
C GLN A 282 -22.51 -11.03 -37.38
N VAL A 283 -22.71 -10.84 -36.07
CA VAL A 283 -23.42 -9.68 -35.52
C VAL A 283 -22.71 -8.36 -35.88
N LEU A 284 -21.38 -8.32 -35.84
CA LEU A 284 -20.62 -7.12 -36.22
C LEU A 284 -20.81 -6.76 -37.70
N ILE A 285 -20.79 -7.74 -38.60
CA ILE A 285 -21.06 -7.50 -40.03
C ILE A 285 -22.47 -6.94 -40.21
N GLU A 286 -23.46 -7.54 -39.55
CA GLU A 286 -24.85 -7.08 -39.64
C GLU A 286 -25.06 -5.65 -39.10
N GLU A 287 -24.39 -5.26 -38.02
CA GLU A 287 -24.47 -3.89 -37.49
C GLU A 287 -23.74 -2.88 -38.37
N LEU A 288 -22.63 -3.26 -39.00
CA LEU A 288 -21.91 -2.40 -39.95
C LEU A 288 -22.78 -2.05 -41.16
N GLU A 289 -23.53 -3.02 -41.70
CA GLU A 289 -24.48 -2.77 -42.80
C GLU A 289 -25.62 -1.81 -42.41
N LYS A 290 -25.90 -1.65 -41.11
CA LYS A 290 -26.89 -0.69 -40.58
C LYS A 290 -26.30 0.70 -40.33
N GLY A 291 -24.99 0.90 -40.54
CA GLY A 291 -24.31 2.19 -40.47
C GLY A 291 -23.96 2.71 -39.08
N MET A 292 -24.32 2.01 -38.00
CA MET A 292 -23.95 2.32 -36.60
C MET A 292 -24.10 3.82 -36.20
N PRO A 293 -25.30 4.41 -36.28
CA PRO A 293 -25.48 5.83 -36.00
C PRO A 293 -25.18 6.17 -34.54
N LEU A 294 -24.48 7.29 -34.33
CA LEU A 294 -24.22 7.89 -33.01
C LEU A 294 -24.96 9.23 -32.87
N GLY A 295 -25.35 9.57 -31.65
CA GLY A 295 -26.11 10.78 -31.32
C GLY A 295 -27.51 10.46 -30.79
N PRO A 296 -28.40 9.86 -31.60
CA PRO A 296 -29.66 9.31 -31.12
C PRO A 296 -29.44 8.13 -30.15
N MET A 297 -30.45 7.83 -29.33
CA MET A 297 -30.42 6.63 -28.49
C MET A 297 -30.38 5.37 -29.35
N GLY A 298 -29.46 4.46 -29.03
CA GLY A 298 -29.36 3.17 -29.70
C GLY A 298 -30.55 2.25 -29.41
N ARG A 299 -30.86 1.34 -30.34
CA ARG A 299 -31.96 0.36 -30.20
C ARG A 299 -31.68 -0.77 -29.20
N LEU A 300 -30.40 -1.15 -29.06
CA LEU A 300 -29.96 -2.34 -28.31
C LEU A 300 -29.77 -2.15 -26.78
N PRO A 301 -29.34 -0.98 -26.24
CA PRO A 301 -29.01 -0.87 -24.82
C PRO A 301 -30.11 -1.30 -23.85
N GLY A 302 -31.39 -1.10 -24.19
CA GLY A 302 -32.51 -1.52 -23.35
C GLY A 302 -32.60 -3.05 -23.21
N GLU A 303 -32.46 -3.78 -24.33
CA GLU A 303 -32.47 -5.25 -24.34
C GLU A 303 -31.25 -5.82 -23.60
N VAL A 304 -30.07 -5.22 -23.81
CA VAL A 304 -28.83 -5.64 -23.12
C VAL A 304 -28.94 -5.37 -21.62
N ALA A 305 -29.49 -4.23 -21.21
CA ALA A 305 -29.71 -3.92 -19.80
C ALA A 305 -30.63 -4.96 -19.15
N LEU A 306 -31.73 -5.33 -19.81
CA LEU A 306 -32.65 -6.36 -19.31
C LEU A 306 -31.91 -7.69 -19.06
N GLN A 307 -31.12 -8.17 -20.03
CA GLN A 307 -30.35 -9.41 -19.87
C GLN A 307 -29.36 -9.35 -18.69
N ILE A 308 -28.69 -8.21 -18.49
CA ILE A 308 -27.78 -8.02 -17.35
C ILE A 308 -28.55 -8.06 -16.03
N THR A 309 -29.71 -7.39 -15.95
CA THR A 309 -30.54 -7.38 -14.73
C THR A 309 -31.03 -8.79 -14.38
N GLU A 310 -31.44 -9.58 -15.38
CA GLU A 310 -31.87 -10.97 -15.19
C GLU A 310 -30.72 -11.88 -14.75
N LEU A 311 -29.53 -11.72 -15.32
CA LEU A 311 -28.38 -12.58 -15.03
C LEU A 311 -27.75 -12.28 -13.66
N THR A 312 -27.74 -11.01 -13.25
CA THR A 312 -26.97 -10.55 -12.08
C THR A 312 -27.82 -10.11 -10.90
N GLY A 313 -29.12 -9.91 -11.11
CA GLY A 313 -30.06 -9.44 -10.08
C GLY A 313 -29.97 -7.95 -9.75
N VAL A 314 -29.15 -7.16 -10.47
CA VAL A 314 -29.12 -5.69 -10.29
C VAL A 314 -30.40 -5.05 -10.81
N GLU A 315 -30.83 -3.93 -10.21
CA GLU A 315 -32.08 -3.26 -10.59
C GLU A 315 -31.95 -2.38 -11.85
N ARG A 316 -30.79 -1.76 -12.06
CA ARG A 316 -30.56 -0.77 -13.12
C ARG A 316 -29.14 -0.89 -13.66
N VAL A 317 -28.99 -0.62 -14.96
CA VAL A 317 -27.71 -0.68 -15.67
C VAL A 317 -27.40 0.65 -16.33
N PHE A 318 -26.13 1.05 -16.29
CA PHE A 318 -25.58 2.20 -17.00
C PHE A 318 -24.32 1.76 -17.76
N PHE A 319 -24.22 2.14 -19.03
CA PHE A 319 -23.12 1.72 -19.90
C PHE A 319 -22.03 2.79 -19.97
N CYS A 320 -20.77 2.35 -19.86
CA CYS A 320 -19.57 3.19 -19.99
C CYS A 320 -18.69 2.67 -21.13
N ASN A 321 -17.66 3.43 -21.50
CA ASN A 321 -16.73 3.03 -22.57
C ASN A 321 -15.57 2.17 -22.05
N SER A 322 -15.36 2.12 -20.73
CA SER A 322 -14.31 1.32 -20.11
C SER A 322 -14.63 0.95 -18.66
N GLY A 323 -13.91 -0.05 -18.11
CA GLY A 323 -13.96 -0.38 -16.69
C GLY A 323 -13.49 0.76 -15.77
N THR A 324 -12.52 1.56 -16.22
CA THR A 324 -12.09 2.78 -15.51
C THR A 324 -13.23 3.77 -15.35
N GLU A 325 -13.99 4.04 -16.43
CA GLU A 325 -15.16 4.92 -16.37
C GLU A 325 -16.24 4.34 -15.45
N ALA A 326 -16.50 3.04 -15.55
CA ALA A 326 -17.49 2.37 -14.69
C ALA A 326 -17.18 2.58 -13.20
N ASN A 327 -15.93 2.37 -12.78
CA ASN A 327 -15.51 2.60 -11.39
C ASN A 327 -15.54 4.08 -11.00
N MET A 328 -15.15 4.98 -11.90
CA MET A 328 -15.25 6.43 -11.67
C MET A 328 -16.70 6.86 -11.43
N PHE A 329 -17.65 6.37 -12.23
CA PHE A 329 -19.07 6.68 -12.04
C PHE A 329 -19.65 6.00 -10.80
N ALA A 330 -19.26 4.76 -10.48
CA ALA A 330 -19.68 4.08 -9.26
C ALA A 330 -19.28 4.87 -8.01
N VAL A 331 -18.02 5.34 -7.94
CA VAL A 331 -17.53 6.22 -6.87
C VAL A 331 -18.33 7.51 -6.80
N ARG A 332 -18.62 8.13 -7.95
CA ARG A 332 -19.40 9.38 -8.01
C ARG A 332 -20.83 9.17 -7.50
N ILE A 333 -21.47 8.06 -7.86
CA ILE A 333 -22.83 7.72 -7.41
C ILE A 333 -22.83 7.47 -5.90
N ALA A 334 -21.87 6.69 -5.38
CA ALA A 334 -21.74 6.43 -3.95
C ALA A 334 -21.62 7.73 -3.14
N ARG A 335 -20.77 8.67 -3.58
CA ARG A 335 -20.65 10.01 -2.98
C ARG A 335 -21.94 10.82 -3.07
N ALA A 336 -22.57 10.86 -4.24
CA ALA A 336 -23.79 11.63 -4.46
C ALA A 336 -24.97 11.14 -3.60
N VAL A 337 -25.13 9.82 -3.43
CA VAL A 337 -26.22 9.22 -2.65
C VAL A 337 -25.97 9.36 -1.15
N SER A 338 -24.74 9.14 -0.71
CA SER A 338 -24.40 9.19 0.73
C SER A 338 -24.18 10.61 1.27
N GLY A 339 -23.83 11.56 0.41
CA GLY A 339 -23.37 12.90 0.81
C GLY A 339 -21.98 12.91 1.45
N ARG A 340 -21.25 11.80 1.40
CA ARG A 340 -19.94 11.60 2.03
C ARG A 340 -18.82 11.60 0.99
N ASN A 341 -17.58 11.75 1.46
CA ASN A 341 -16.43 11.90 0.56
C ASN A 341 -15.53 10.65 0.49
N LYS A 342 -15.30 9.97 1.62
CA LYS A 342 -14.28 8.92 1.70
C LYS A 342 -14.68 7.69 0.91
N ILE A 343 -13.76 7.14 0.15
CA ILE A 343 -13.88 5.84 -0.51
C ILE A 343 -12.84 4.91 0.08
N VAL A 344 -13.28 3.75 0.54
CA VAL A 344 -12.37 2.69 1.00
C VAL A 344 -12.10 1.74 -0.16
N CYS A 345 -10.85 1.38 -0.35
CA CYS A 345 -10.38 0.34 -1.26
C CYS A 345 -9.38 -0.56 -0.51
N PHE A 346 -9.04 -1.69 -1.11
CA PHE A 346 -8.09 -2.63 -0.50
C PHE A 346 -6.77 -2.66 -1.25
N THR A 347 -5.65 -2.75 -0.53
CA THR A 347 -4.31 -2.90 -1.09
C THR A 347 -4.23 -4.13 -1.99
N GLY A 348 -3.47 -4.03 -3.07
CA GLY A 348 -3.36 -5.09 -4.09
C GLY A 348 -4.52 -5.16 -5.10
N SER A 349 -5.60 -4.39 -4.91
CA SER A 349 -6.71 -4.35 -5.86
C SER A 349 -6.41 -3.45 -7.06
N TYR A 350 -7.00 -3.77 -8.21
CA TYR A 350 -6.95 -2.94 -9.42
C TYR A 350 -8.33 -2.44 -9.82
N HIS A 351 -8.50 -1.11 -9.85
CA HIS A 351 -9.77 -0.46 -10.18
C HIS A 351 -9.69 0.46 -11.39
N GLY A 352 -8.75 0.20 -12.31
CA GLY A 352 -8.54 1.01 -13.50
C GLY A 352 -7.60 2.19 -13.24
N THR A 353 -7.76 3.26 -14.01
CA THR A 353 -6.81 4.39 -14.05
C THR A 353 -7.47 5.73 -13.72
N TYR A 354 -8.56 5.72 -12.95
CA TYR A 354 -9.16 6.94 -12.44
C TYR A 354 -8.31 7.45 -11.27
N ASP A 355 -7.76 8.67 -11.39
CA ASP A 355 -6.83 9.26 -10.42
C ASP A 355 -7.29 9.15 -8.96
N GLY A 356 -8.60 9.27 -8.70
CA GLY A 356 -9.17 9.17 -7.35
C GLY A 356 -9.04 7.79 -6.70
N LEU A 357 -8.58 6.78 -7.44
CA LEU A 357 -8.30 5.42 -6.98
C LEU A 357 -6.81 5.05 -7.12
N LEU A 358 -5.96 5.94 -7.64
CA LEU A 358 -4.53 5.68 -7.87
C LEU A 358 -3.66 6.14 -6.70
N GLY A 359 -3.84 5.48 -5.55
CA GLY A 359 -3.11 5.76 -4.32
C GLY A 359 -2.20 4.63 -3.84
N LEU A 360 -1.28 4.96 -2.94
CA LEU A 360 -0.53 4.03 -2.09
C LEU A 360 -0.98 4.22 -0.64
N PRO A 361 -1.07 3.14 0.16
CA PRO A 361 -1.45 3.25 1.56
C PRO A 361 -0.41 4.11 2.31
N THR A 362 -0.90 4.97 3.19
CA THR A 362 -0.07 5.73 4.12
C THR A 362 -0.70 5.76 5.50
N TYR A 363 0.16 5.78 6.51
CA TYR A 363 -0.20 5.88 7.91
C TYR A 363 0.37 7.19 8.42
N TYR A 364 -0.50 8.12 8.81
CA TYR A 364 -0.10 9.42 9.32
C TYR A 364 0.23 9.34 10.81
N GLU A 365 1.00 10.31 11.31
CA GLU A 365 1.45 10.35 12.72
C GLU A 365 0.28 10.50 13.71
N ASP A 366 -0.85 11.05 13.26
CA ASP A 366 -2.09 11.17 14.04
C ASP A 366 -2.91 9.87 14.08
N GLY A 367 -2.39 8.77 13.50
CA GLY A 367 -3.06 7.48 13.43
C GLY A 367 -4.07 7.37 12.30
N THR A 368 -4.24 8.40 11.47
CA THR A 368 -5.14 8.32 10.32
C THR A 368 -4.54 7.45 9.21
N ILE A 369 -5.40 6.68 8.56
CA ILE A 369 -5.07 5.89 7.36
C ILE A 369 -5.58 6.65 6.15
N GLY A 370 -4.76 6.78 5.12
CA GLY A 370 -5.15 7.41 3.87
C GLY A 370 -4.32 6.95 2.69
N ALA A 371 -4.24 7.80 1.67
CA ALA A 371 -3.48 7.52 0.46
C ALA A 371 -2.58 8.68 0.05
N ILE A 372 -1.40 8.33 -0.48
CA ILE A 372 -0.54 9.25 -1.23
C ILE A 372 -0.57 8.89 -2.72
N PRO A 373 -0.29 9.83 -3.64
CA PRO A 373 -0.27 9.54 -5.08
C PRO A 373 0.62 8.35 -5.44
N MET A 374 0.10 7.43 -6.26
CA MET A 374 0.85 6.25 -6.69
C MET A 374 1.95 6.55 -7.72
N ALA A 375 1.76 7.60 -8.53
CA ALA A 375 2.66 7.95 -9.60
C ALA A 375 2.69 9.49 -9.82
N PRO A 376 3.75 10.01 -10.47
CA PRO A 376 3.82 11.40 -10.90
C PRO A 376 2.64 11.81 -11.77
N GLY A 377 2.25 13.08 -11.66
CA GLY A 377 1.12 13.64 -12.42
C GLY A 377 -0.22 13.51 -11.70
N ILE A 378 -0.36 12.59 -10.74
CA ILE A 378 -1.54 12.52 -9.88
C ILE A 378 -1.41 13.57 -8.78
N ALA A 379 -2.36 14.51 -8.72
CA ALA A 379 -2.34 15.56 -7.71
C ALA A 379 -2.66 14.98 -6.31
N PRO A 380 -1.92 15.37 -5.24
CA PRO A 380 -2.17 14.87 -3.88
C PRO A 380 -3.62 15.02 -3.42
N ASN A 381 -4.26 16.13 -3.76
CA ASN A 381 -5.65 16.40 -3.38
C ASN A 381 -6.68 15.46 -4.02
N VAL A 382 -6.32 14.74 -5.09
CA VAL A 382 -7.25 13.83 -5.78
C VAL A 382 -7.39 12.51 -5.01
N VAL A 383 -6.36 12.10 -4.26
CA VAL A 383 -6.35 10.87 -3.46
C VAL A 383 -6.62 11.11 -1.96
N LYS A 384 -6.84 12.36 -1.54
CA LYS A 384 -7.04 12.71 -0.13
C LYS A 384 -8.21 11.97 0.55
N ASP A 385 -9.25 11.67 -0.23
CA ASP A 385 -10.47 11.01 0.23
C ASP A 385 -10.43 9.50 -0.04
N LEU A 386 -9.28 8.95 -0.45
CA LEU A 386 -9.07 7.53 -0.65
C LEU A 386 -8.42 6.93 0.60
N VAL A 387 -9.02 5.87 1.12
CA VAL A 387 -8.48 5.06 2.21
C VAL A 387 -8.13 3.69 1.66
N LEU A 388 -6.90 3.25 1.87
CA LEU A 388 -6.41 1.94 1.42
C LEU A 388 -6.14 1.05 2.63
N LEU A 389 -6.95 -0.01 2.76
CA LEU A 389 -6.89 -0.97 3.86
C LEU A 389 -6.34 -2.33 3.39
N SER A 390 -5.91 -3.17 4.32
CA SER A 390 -5.48 -4.53 3.99
C SER A 390 -6.68 -5.41 3.64
N TYR A 391 -6.59 -6.19 2.55
CA TYR A 391 -7.66 -7.10 2.17
C TYR A 391 -7.74 -8.31 3.11
N ASP A 392 -8.93 -8.87 3.32
CA ASP A 392 -9.18 -10.01 4.21
C ASP A 392 -8.65 -9.82 5.66
N SER A 393 -8.98 -8.67 6.27
CA SER A 393 -8.46 -8.28 7.58
C SER A 393 -9.57 -7.80 8.52
N GLU A 394 -9.65 -8.40 9.71
CA GLU A 394 -10.60 -7.99 10.76
C GLU A 394 -10.39 -6.52 11.19
N ALA A 395 -9.14 -6.07 11.28
CA ALA A 395 -8.81 -4.68 11.57
C ALA A 395 -9.39 -3.72 10.52
N SER A 396 -9.45 -4.15 9.26
CA SER A 396 -10.03 -3.34 8.18
C SER A 396 -11.54 -3.28 8.27
N LEU A 397 -12.22 -4.38 8.64
CA LEU A 397 -13.66 -4.36 8.92
C LEU A 397 -13.98 -3.42 10.08
N LYS A 398 -13.20 -3.50 11.17
CA LYS A 398 -13.35 -2.62 12.34
C LYS A 398 -13.16 -1.15 11.98
N TYR A 399 -12.15 -0.82 11.18
CA TYR A 399 -11.95 0.55 10.70
C TYR A 399 -13.16 1.06 9.93
N ILE A 400 -13.72 0.25 9.03
CA ILE A 400 -14.90 0.61 8.22
C ILE A 400 -16.10 0.86 9.13
N GLU A 401 -16.32 0.03 10.15
CA GLU A 401 -17.38 0.18 11.13
C GLU A 401 -17.23 1.49 11.93
N GLU A 402 -16.03 1.76 12.45
CA GLU A 402 -15.72 2.95 13.24
C GLU A 402 -15.86 4.27 12.44
N HIS A 403 -15.66 4.22 11.12
CA HIS A 403 -15.71 5.39 10.23
C HIS A 403 -16.91 5.39 9.28
N ALA A 404 -17.92 4.56 9.56
CA ALA A 404 -19.05 4.33 8.66
C ALA A 404 -19.84 5.61 8.34
N ASN A 405 -19.80 6.63 9.20
CA ASN A 405 -20.42 7.94 9.00
C ASN A 405 -19.71 8.83 7.97
N GLU A 406 -18.44 8.57 7.66
CA GLU A 406 -17.62 9.36 6.73
C GLU A 406 -17.38 8.67 5.38
N VAL A 407 -17.60 7.35 5.34
CA VAL A 407 -17.40 6.51 4.14
C VAL A 407 -18.62 6.58 3.23
N ALA A 408 -18.39 7.01 2.00
CA ALA A 408 -19.38 7.03 0.91
C ALA A 408 -19.61 5.64 0.32
N GLY A 409 -18.56 4.82 0.25
CA GLY A 409 -18.64 3.46 -0.23
C GLY A 409 -17.32 2.72 -0.09
N VAL A 410 -17.41 1.40 -0.07
CA VAL A 410 -16.27 0.49 -0.14
C VAL A 410 -16.25 -0.13 -1.54
N LEU A 411 -15.15 0.07 -2.27
CA LEU A 411 -14.93 -0.57 -3.56
C LEU A 411 -13.99 -1.76 -3.36
N VAL A 412 -14.50 -2.96 -3.68
CA VAL A 412 -13.82 -4.23 -3.43
C VAL A 412 -13.67 -5.02 -4.72
N GLU A 413 -12.45 -5.51 -4.99
CA GLU A 413 -12.20 -6.54 -5.99
C GLU A 413 -12.37 -7.90 -5.30
N THR A 414 -13.52 -8.57 -5.52
CA THR A 414 -13.95 -9.72 -4.72
C THR A 414 -12.93 -10.86 -4.70
N VAL A 415 -12.28 -11.11 -5.82
CA VAL A 415 -11.10 -11.97 -5.92
C VAL A 415 -10.08 -11.15 -6.70
N GLN A 416 -9.00 -10.76 -6.02
CA GLN A 416 -7.97 -9.94 -6.63
C GLN A 416 -7.30 -10.71 -7.77
N SER A 417 -7.23 -10.14 -8.97
CA SER A 417 -6.54 -10.76 -10.11
C SER A 417 -5.07 -11.08 -9.80
N ARG A 418 -4.47 -10.38 -8.84
CA ARG A 418 -3.10 -10.62 -8.39
C ARG A 418 -2.96 -11.80 -7.42
N ARG A 419 -4.04 -12.14 -6.70
CA ARG A 419 -4.13 -13.21 -5.69
C ARG A 419 -5.38 -14.09 -5.93
N PRO A 420 -5.49 -14.79 -7.07
CA PRO A 420 -6.68 -15.59 -7.40
C PRO A 420 -6.93 -16.75 -6.40
N GLU A 421 -5.91 -17.15 -5.65
CA GLU A 421 -6.01 -18.12 -4.56
C GLU A 421 -6.74 -17.59 -3.32
N LEU A 422 -6.74 -16.26 -3.10
CA LEU A 422 -7.40 -15.63 -1.97
C LEU A 422 -8.88 -15.38 -2.33
N GLN A 423 -9.77 -16.20 -1.74
CA GLN A 423 -11.21 -16.14 -1.97
C GLN A 423 -11.95 -15.94 -0.64
N PRO A 424 -11.94 -14.73 -0.06
CA PRO A 424 -12.27 -14.52 1.34
C PRO A 424 -13.79 -14.35 1.54
N ILE A 425 -14.51 -15.47 1.43
CA ILE A 425 -15.99 -15.51 1.44
C ILE A 425 -16.55 -14.91 2.74
N GLU A 426 -16.00 -15.26 3.89
CA GLU A 426 -16.51 -14.80 5.20
C GLU A 426 -16.22 -13.32 5.44
N PHE A 427 -15.08 -12.82 4.98
CA PHE A 427 -14.78 -11.39 4.95
C PHE A 427 -15.77 -10.63 4.08
N LEU A 428 -16.05 -11.09 2.85
CA LEU A 428 -16.99 -10.42 1.95
C LEU A 428 -18.41 -10.39 2.50
N LYS A 429 -18.87 -11.46 3.14
CA LYS A 429 -20.17 -11.48 3.86
C LYS A 429 -20.18 -10.50 5.02
N SER A 430 -19.08 -10.42 5.77
CA SER A 430 -18.96 -9.51 6.91
C SER A 430 -18.90 -8.05 6.47
N LEU A 431 -18.18 -7.75 5.39
CA LEU A 431 -18.13 -6.42 4.77
C LEU A 431 -19.49 -5.97 4.24
N ARG A 432 -20.35 -6.92 3.84
CA ARG A 432 -21.69 -6.62 3.32
C ARG A 432 -22.71 -6.30 4.42
N ARG A 433 -22.52 -6.83 5.63
CA ARG A 433 -23.36 -6.50 6.79
C ARG A 433 -23.03 -5.09 7.27
#